data_AF-A0A2R6RI18-F1
#
_entry.id   AF-A0A2R6RI18-F1
#
_cell.length_a   1.000
_cell.length_b   1.000
_cell.length_c   1.000
_cell.angle_alpha   90.00
_cell.angle_beta   90.00
_cell.angle_gamma   90.00
#
_symmetry.space_group_name_H-M   'P 1'
#
loop_
_entity.id
_entity.type
_entity.pdbx_description
1 polymer ?
#
loop_
_entity_poly.entity_id
_entity_poly.type
_entity_poly.pdbx_seq_one_letter_code
_entity_poly.pdbx_strand_id
1 'polypeptide(L)'
;MSSNNTSDVEGSDSTKKVPWGPNSPAYANDPKYKKYTQQVEKCLNSFDNVHEWADFISFLKQLLKTLEAYKQFKEIPRKLIVAKRLSQCLNPALPTGVHQRALDVYTHIMEVLGSEGLQRDLALWSSGLFPFFEYAATSVKPTLLGLFDTHYLPLQGGLRPAMKAFILALLPGLEEETGEFFDKV
;
A
#
# COMPACT_ATOMS: atom_id res chain seq x y z
N MET A 1 12.13 -50.81 -45.92
CA MET A 1 10.80 -50.75 -45.30
C MET A 1 11.03 -50.64 -43.80
N SER A 2 11.17 -49.40 -43.30
CA SER A 2 10.09 -48.65 -42.60
C SER A 2 10.01 -49.09 -41.13
N SER A 3 9.97 -48.26 -40.09
CA SER A 3 10.16 -46.83 -39.88
C SER A 3 10.38 -46.67 -38.36
N ASN A 4 11.13 -45.66 -37.93
CA ASN A 4 11.09 -45.13 -36.56
C ASN A 4 9.67 -44.64 -36.21
N ASN A 5 9.23 -44.77 -34.95
CA ASN A 5 8.87 -43.61 -34.11
C ASN A 5 8.42 -43.99 -32.67
N THR A 6 8.99 -43.28 -31.68
CA THR A 6 8.40 -42.59 -30.50
C THR A 6 7.30 -43.27 -29.66
N SER A 7 7.27 -43.15 -28.33
CA SER A 7 7.59 -41.98 -27.49
C SER A 7 7.86 -42.34 -26.03
N ASP A 8 9.01 -41.88 -25.53
CA ASP A 8 9.23 -41.54 -24.13
C ASP A 8 8.36 -40.32 -23.77
N VAL A 9 7.60 -40.42 -22.68
CA VAL A 9 6.91 -39.27 -22.07
C VAL A 9 7.56 -39.05 -20.70
N GLU A 10 8.66 -38.28 -20.69
CA GLU A 10 9.14 -37.62 -19.48
C GLU A 10 8.15 -36.49 -19.14
N GLY A 11 7.43 -36.67 -18.02
CA GLY A 11 6.63 -35.62 -17.41
C GLY A 11 7.54 -34.52 -16.85
N SER A 12 7.61 -33.38 -17.55
CA SER A 12 8.26 -32.18 -17.05
C SER A 12 7.42 -31.57 -15.92
N ASP A 13 7.79 -31.81 -14.66
CA ASP A 13 7.30 -31.02 -13.53
C ASP A 13 7.94 -29.62 -13.60
N SER A 14 7.17 -28.66 -14.12
CA SER A 14 7.55 -27.25 -14.17
C SER A 14 6.89 -26.46 -13.03
N THR A 15 7.14 -26.85 -11.79
CA THR A 15 6.93 -25.94 -10.65
C THR A 15 8.04 -24.89 -10.61
N LYS A 16 7.93 -23.87 -11.48
CA LYS A 16 8.71 -22.64 -11.33
C LYS A 16 8.29 -21.96 -10.03
N LYS A 17 9.07 -22.15 -8.98
CA LYS A 17 8.97 -21.36 -7.75
C LYS A 17 9.17 -19.88 -8.11
N VAL A 18 8.12 -19.09 -7.95
CA VAL A 18 8.17 -17.63 -8.04
C VAL A 18 9.16 -17.13 -6.99
N PRO A 19 10.21 -16.37 -7.34
CA PRO A 19 11.19 -15.91 -6.36
C PRO A 19 10.55 -14.83 -5.49
N TRP A 20 10.02 -15.21 -4.33
CA TRP A 20 9.53 -14.26 -3.35
C TRP A 20 10.68 -13.85 -2.42
N GLY A 21 11.24 -12.66 -2.69
CA GLY A 21 12.18 -11.99 -1.82
C GLY A 21 11.88 -10.49 -1.77
N PRO A 22 12.37 -9.75 -0.75
CA PRO A 22 12.10 -8.32 -0.56
C PRO A 22 12.67 -7.38 -1.64
N ASN A 23 13.23 -7.92 -2.71
CA ASN A 23 13.65 -7.19 -3.90
C ASN A 23 12.98 -7.86 -5.10
N SER A 24 11.98 -7.22 -5.71
CA SER A 24 11.49 -7.69 -7.00
C SER A 24 12.60 -7.45 -8.04
N PRO A 25 13.14 -8.50 -8.69
CA PRO A 25 14.26 -8.35 -9.64
C PRO A 25 13.84 -7.67 -10.95
N ALA A 26 12.55 -7.39 -11.15
CA ALA A 26 12.01 -6.92 -12.42
C ALA A 26 12.65 -5.60 -12.91
N TYR A 27 12.91 -4.66 -11.99
CA TYR A 27 13.41 -3.32 -12.33
C TYR A 27 14.79 -3.01 -11.77
N ALA A 28 15.44 -3.94 -11.06
CA ALA A 28 16.66 -3.67 -10.30
C ALA A 28 17.81 -3.11 -11.16
N ASN A 29 17.86 -3.48 -12.45
CA ASN A 29 18.87 -3.01 -13.39
C ASN A 29 18.44 -1.79 -14.22
N ASP A 30 17.17 -1.36 -14.15
CA ASP A 30 16.65 -0.21 -14.90
C ASP A 30 17.22 1.11 -14.33
N PRO A 31 17.94 1.92 -15.11
CA PRO A 31 18.48 3.21 -14.67
C PRO A 31 17.41 4.18 -14.14
N LYS A 32 16.20 4.19 -14.72
CA LYS A 32 15.08 5.02 -14.25
C LYS A 32 14.56 4.52 -12.90
N TYR A 33 14.55 3.22 -12.66
CA TYR A 33 14.16 2.65 -11.37
C TYR A 33 15.22 2.92 -10.29
N LYS A 34 16.51 2.88 -10.65
CA LYS A 34 17.59 3.31 -9.73
C LYS A 34 17.42 4.77 -9.33
N LYS A 35 17.13 5.66 -10.29
CA LYS A 35 16.84 7.08 -10.01
C LYS A 35 15.59 7.26 -9.14
N TYR A 36 14.53 6.50 -9.43
CA TYR A 36 13.31 6.50 -8.60
C TYR A 36 13.63 6.11 -7.15
N THR A 37 14.36 5.01 -6.95
CA THR A 37 14.79 4.55 -5.63
C THR A 37 15.58 5.63 -4.87
N GLN A 38 16.57 6.25 -5.53
CA GLN A 38 17.36 7.33 -4.94
C GLN A 38 16.52 8.54 -4.54
N GLN A 39 15.51 8.91 -5.34
CA GLN A 39 14.62 10.02 -5.00
C GLN A 39 13.71 9.67 -3.82
N VAL A 40 13.19 8.45 -3.75
CA VAL A 40 12.42 7.98 -2.60
C VAL A 40 13.29 8.00 -1.34
N GLU A 41 14.52 7.48 -1.39
CA GLU A 41 15.46 7.53 -0.27
C GLU A 41 15.75 8.96 0.19
N LYS A 42 15.95 9.89 -0.74
CA LYS A 42 16.14 11.31 -0.41
C LYS A 42 14.91 11.88 0.33
N CYS A 43 13.70 11.53 -0.09
CA CYS A 43 12.48 11.93 0.63
C CYS A 43 12.43 11.29 2.02
N LEU A 44 12.73 10.00 2.14
CA LEU A 44 12.71 9.29 3.41
C LEU A 44 13.71 9.86 4.42
N ASN A 45 14.91 10.26 3.98
CA ASN A 45 15.91 10.89 4.83
C ASN A 45 15.49 12.27 5.34
N SER A 46 14.61 12.99 4.63
CA SER A 46 14.07 14.26 5.14
C SER A 46 13.11 14.05 6.30
N PHE A 47 12.55 12.84 6.47
CA PHE A 47 11.64 12.52 7.56
C PHE A 47 12.31 12.59 8.94
N ASP A 48 13.61 12.29 9.02
CA ASP A 48 14.34 12.32 10.30
C ASP A 48 14.52 13.74 10.85
N ASN A 49 14.21 14.77 10.05
CA ASN A 49 14.24 16.19 10.43
C ASN A 49 12.84 16.80 10.60
N VAL A 50 11.79 15.97 10.71
CA VAL A 50 10.41 16.42 10.92
C VAL A 50 10.20 16.71 12.41
N HIS A 51 9.90 17.97 12.75
CA HIS A 51 9.71 18.40 14.13
C HIS A 51 8.31 18.97 14.38
N GLU A 52 7.67 19.51 13.35
CA GLU A 52 6.33 20.09 13.44
C GLU A 52 5.38 19.55 12.37
N TRP A 53 4.07 19.76 12.56
CA TRP A 53 3.03 19.26 11.64
C TRP A 53 3.23 19.74 10.19
N ALA A 54 3.78 20.94 9.99
CA ALA A 54 4.06 21.48 8.66
C ALA A 54 5.17 20.70 7.93
N ASP A 55 6.14 20.17 8.67
CA ASP A 55 7.20 19.31 8.12
C ASP A 55 6.63 18.00 7.59
N PHE A 56 5.67 17.39 8.31
CA PHE A 56 4.98 16.19 7.84
C PHE A 56 4.26 16.46 6.51
N ILE A 57 3.55 17.58 6.40
CA ILE A 57 2.87 17.97 5.15
C ILE A 57 3.88 18.13 4.02
N SER A 58 5.01 18.79 4.28
CA SER A 58 6.07 19.01 3.29
C SER A 58 6.68 17.70 2.82
N PHE A 59 6.99 16.78 3.75
CA PHE A 59 7.45 15.44 3.46
C PHE A 59 6.44 14.66 2.61
N LEU A 60 5.16 14.63 3.00
CA LEU A 60 4.11 13.88 2.31
C LEU A 60 3.89 14.40 0.88
N LYS A 61 3.87 15.73 0.69
CA LYS A 61 3.77 16.35 -0.64
C LYS A 61 4.96 15.97 -1.53
N GLN A 62 6.17 16.02 -0.98
CA GLN A 62 7.38 15.67 -1.72
C GLN A 62 7.41 14.18 -2.07
N LEU A 63 7.02 13.31 -1.14
CA LEU A 63 6.92 11.87 -1.37
C LEU A 63 5.89 11.56 -2.47
N LEU A 64 4.67 12.09 -2.36
CA LEU A 64 3.61 11.89 -3.37
C LEU A 64 4.09 12.31 -4.75
N LYS A 65 4.61 13.53 -4.89
CA LYS A 65 5.15 14.04 -6.16
C LYS A 65 6.24 13.14 -6.73
N THR A 66 7.11 12.60 -5.88
CA THR A 66 8.14 11.66 -6.31
C THR A 66 7.50 10.35 -6.81
N LEU A 67 6.55 9.76 -6.09
CA LEU A 67 5.88 8.53 -6.53
C LEU A 67 5.10 8.76 -7.85
N GLU A 68 4.47 9.91 -8.03
CA GLU A 68 3.72 10.27 -9.23
C GLU A 68 4.60 10.44 -10.47
N ALA A 69 5.87 10.81 -10.30
CA ALA A 69 6.81 10.93 -11.42
C ALA A 69 7.22 9.58 -12.03
N TYR A 70 6.86 8.45 -11.38
CA TYR A 70 7.35 7.12 -11.73
C TYR A 70 6.23 6.06 -11.83
N LYS A 71 5.01 6.46 -12.19
CA LYS A 71 3.82 5.55 -12.28
C LYS A 71 3.98 4.36 -13.22
N GLN A 72 4.98 4.38 -14.13
CA GLN A 72 5.30 3.24 -14.99
C GLN A 72 5.81 2.01 -14.22
N PHE A 73 6.35 2.20 -13.01
CA PHE A 73 6.80 1.11 -12.16
C PHE A 73 5.68 0.70 -11.21
N LYS A 74 5.25 -0.56 -11.29
CA LYS A 74 4.22 -1.15 -10.42
C LYS A 74 4.79 -1.62 -9.07
N GLU A 75 5.69 -0.81 -8.50
CA GLU A 75 6.40 -1.11 -7.27
C GLU A 75 6.78 0.17 -6.51
N ILE A 76 6.79 0.09 -5.19
CA ILE A 76 7.22 1.17 -4.30
C ILE A 76 8.60 0.83 -3.73
N PRO A 77 9.67 1.56 -4.10
CA PRO A 77 10.99 1.41 -3.52
C PRO A 77 10.95 1.63 -2.01
N ARG A 78 11.73 0.85 -1.27
CA ARG A 78 11.82 0.95 0.20
C ARG A 78 10.45 0.89 0.90
N LYS A 79 9.51 0.08 0.36
CA LYS A 79 8.12 -0.04 0.85
C LYS A 79 7.98 -0.17 2.37
N LEU A 80 8.87 -0.91 3.03
CA LEU A 80 8.84 -1.06 4.49
C LEU A 80 9.00 0.28 5.22
N ILE A 81 9.94 1.11 4.78
CA ILE A 81 10.19 2.42 5.40
C ILE A 81 9.09 3.40 4.99
N VAL A 82 8.65 3.37 3.72
CA VAL A 82 7.53 4.19 3.24
C VAL A 82 6.27 3.93 4.07
N ALA A 83 5.84 2.67 4.19
CA ALA A 83 4.67 2.28 4.98
C ALA A 83 4.81 2.69 6.45
N LYS A 84 6.00 2.49 7.05
CA LYS A 84 6.29 2.94 8.42
C LYS A 84 6.09 4.45 8.57
N ARG A 85 6.66 5.27 7.67
CA ARG A 85 6.53 6.74 7.75
C ARG A 85 5.08 7.19 7.55
N LEU A 86 4.36 6.59 6.60
CA LEU A 86 2.94 6.88 6.39
C LEU A 86 2.08 6.53 7.60
N SER A 87 2.34 5.39 8.26
CA SER A 87 1.67 5.02 9.50
C SER A 87 1.94 6.03 10.62
N GLN A 88 3.17 6.56 10.72
CA GLN A 88 3.49 7.61 11.69
C GLN A 88 2.72 8.92 11.40
N CYS A 89 2.51 9.24 10.13
CA CYS A 89 1.68 10.39 9.73
C CYS A 89 0.20 10.22 10.06
N LEU A 90 -0.27 9.01 10.39
CA LEU A 90 -1.63 8.73 10.84
C LEU A 90 -1.77 8.70 12.38
N ASN A 91 -0.75 9.16 13.12
CA ASN A 91 -0.86 9.28 14.57
C ASN A 91 -2.01 10.24 14.94
N PRO A 92 -2.95 9.84 15.83
CA PRO A 92 -4.08 10.67 16.26
C PRO A 92 -3.69 12.03 16.86
N ALA A 93 -2.48 12.17 17.39
CA ALA A 93 -1.96 13.44 17.92
C ALA A 93 -1.63 14.47 16.82
N LEU A 94 -1.58 14.07 15.55
CA LEU A 94 -1.32 14.96 14.42
C LEU A 94 -2.62 15.59 13.90
N PRO A 95 -2.56 16.78 13.30
CA PRO A 95 -3.75 17.45 12.80
C PRO A 95 -4.32 16.77 11.54
N THR A 96 -5.62 16.92 11.33
CA THR A 96 -6.39 16.36 10.22
C THR A 96 -5.76 16.63 8.84
N GLY A 97 -5.14 17.79 8.64
CA GLY A 97 -4.47 18.12 7.39
C GLY A 97 -3.26 17.22 7.07
N VAL A 98 -2.58 16.69 8.08
CA VAL A 98 -1.51 15.68 7.92
C VAL A 98 -2.12 14.34 7.54
N HIS A 99 -3.21 13.93 8.21
CA HIS A 99 -3.91 12.67 7.90
C HIS A 99 -4.41 12.65 6.47
N GLN A 100 -5.06 13.71 6.00
CA GLN A 100 -5.54 13.83 4.62
C GLN A 100 -4.40 13.65 3.60
N ARG A 101 -3.25 14.30 3.84
CA ARG A 101 -2.08 14.16 2.96
C ARG A 101 -1.46 12.77 3.01
N ALA A 102 -1.52 12.09 4.14
CA ALA A 102 -1.08 10.70 4.24
C ALA A 102 -2.00 9.78 3.44
N LEU A 103 -3.32 9.98 3.52
CA LEU A 103 -4.29 9.22 2.74
C LEU A 103 -4.13 9.46 1.24
N ASP A 104 -3.86 10.69 0.79
CA ASP A 104 -3.55 10.97 -0.63
C ASP A 104 -2.39 10.09 -1.13
N VAL A 105 -1.35 9.91 -0.30
CA VAL A 105 -0.19 9.08 -0.64
C VAL A 105 -0.55 7.58 -0.64
N TYR A 106 -1.35 7.13 0.33
CA TYR A 106 -1.84 5.74 0.35
C TYR A 106 -2.67 5.41 -0.89
N THR A 107 -3.60 6.28 -1.29
CA THR A 107 -4.41 6.12 -2.50
C THR A 107 -3.53 5.95 -3.73
N HIS A 108 -2.57 6.87 -3.94
CA HIS A 108 -1.64 6.77 -5.08
C HIS A 108 -0.80 5.48 -5.04
N ILE A 109 -0.35 5.05 -3.86
CA ILE A 109 0.38 3.78 -3.72
C ILE A 109 -0.50 2.59 -4.14
N MET A 110 -1.76 2.54 -3.71
CA MET A 110 -2.67 1.44 -4.06
C MET A 110 -3.02 1.43 -5.54
N GLU A 111 -3.17 2.59 -6.18
CA GLU A 111 -3.32 2.72 -7.64
C GLU A 111 -2.08 2.21 -8.40
N VAL A 112 -0.88 2.51 -7.90
CA VAL A 112 0.38 2.03 -8.49
C VAL A 112 0.50 0.52 -8.33
N LEU A 113 0.20 -0.03 -7.16
CA LEU A 113 0.33 -1.46 -6.88
C LEU A 113 -0.72 -2.32 -7.60
N GLY A 114 -1.94 -1.78 -7.75
CA GLY A 114 -3.10 -2.55 -8.17
C GLY A 114 -3.45 -3.67 -7.18
N SER A 115 -4.46 -4.47 -7.53
CA SER A 115 -4.97 -5.53 -6.65
C SER A 115 -3.92 -6.59 -6.31
N GLU A 116 -3.12 -7.04 -7.29
CA GLU A 116 -2.08 -8.06 -7.06
C GLU A 116 -0.97 -7.55 -6.12
N GLY A 117 -0.48 -6.33 -6.36
CA GLY A 117 0.58 -5.73 -5.55
C GLY A 117 0.11 -5.44 -4.13
N LEU A 118 -1.12 -4.96 -3.97
CA LEU A 118 -1.73 -4.72 -2.66
C LEU A 118 -1.95 -6.04 -1.91
N GLN A 119 -2.53 -7.06 -2.54
CA GLN A 119 -2.75 -8.36 -1.91
C GLN A 119 -1.44 -8.99 -1.40
N ARG A 120 -0.37 -8.87 -2.20
CA ARG A 120 0.96 -9.33 -1.83
C ARG A 120 1.48 -8.69 -0.53
N ASP A 121 1.31 -7.38 -0.41
CA ASP A 121 1.86 -6.57 0.68
C ASP A 121 0.75 -6.09 1.63
N LEU A 122 -0.35 -6.84 1.73
CA LEU A 122 -1.59 -6.38 2.35
C LEU A 122 -1.38 -5.92 3.79
N ALA A 123 -0.82 -6.80 4.63
CA ALA A 123 -0.55 -6.49 6.03
C ALA A 123 0.35 -5.26 6.21
N LEU A 124 1.30 -5.03 5.29
CA LEU A 124 2.20 -3.88 5.34
C LEU A 124 1.46 -2.56 5.10
N TRP A 125 0.58 -2.51 4.10
CA TRP A 125 -0.17 -1.29 3.77
C TRP A 125 -1.36 -1.07 4.70
N SER A 126 -1.89 -2.13 5.32
CA SER A 126 -3.00 -2.06 6.27
C SER A 126 -2.58 -1.62 7.67
N SER A 127 -1.33 -1.88 8.08
CA SER A 127 -0.91 -1.73 9.48
C SER A 127 -1.07 -0.31 10.05
N GLY A 128 -1.04 0.71 9.20
CA GLY A 128 -1.31 2.09 9.60
C GLY A 128 -2.78 2.51 9.46
N LEU A 129 -3.49 1.98 8.47
CA LEU A 129 -4.85 2.42 8.13
C LEU A 129 -5.90 1.85 9.08
N PHE A 130 -5.78 0.57 9.42
CA PHE A 130 -6.76 -0.15 10.24
C PHE A 130 -6.89 0.44 11.66
N PRO A 131 -5.81 0.59 12.45
CA PRO A 131 -5.92 1.18 13.78
C PRO A 131 -6.25 2.68 13.73
N PHE A 132 -6.05 3.36 12.61
CA PHE A 132 -6.34 4.79 12.50
C PHE A 132 -7.85 5.07 12.41
N PHE A 133 -8.66 4.14 11.90
CA PHE A 133 -10.09 4.38 11.63
C PHE A 133 -10.86 4.88 12.86
N GLU A 134 -10.63 4.28 14.04
CA GLU A 134 -11.25 4.67 15.32
C GLU A 134 -10.97 6.13 15.69
N TYR A 135 -9.78 6.63 15.35
CA TYR A 135 -9.32 7.97 15.72
C TYR A 135 -9.46 8.99 14.59
N ALA A 136 -9.90 8.56 13.41
CA ALA A 136 -10.04 9.44 12.26
C ALA A 136 -11.14 10.47 12.54
N ALA A 137 -10.82 11.75 12.30
CA ALA A 137 -11.82 12.81 12.37
C ALA A 137 -12.98 12.51 11.40
N THR A 138 -14.19 12.96 11.75
CA THR A 138 -15.40 12.79 10.92
C THR A 138 -15.18 13.24 9.47
N SER A 139 -14.42 14.33 9.25
CA SER A 139 -14.08 14.83 7.91
C SER A 139 -13.06 13.98 7.13
N VAL A 140 -12.41 13.00 7.76
CA VAL A 140 -11.40 12.10 7.17
C VAL A 140 -11.95 10.69 6.95
N LYS A 141 -12.89 10.24 7.79
CA LYS A 141 -13.54 8.93 7.67
C LYS A 141 -14.03 8.63 6.23
N PRO A 142 -14.66 9.57 5.49
CA PRO A 142 -15.09 9.31 4.10
C PRO A 142 -13.96 8.95 3.15
N THR A 143 -12.80 9.60 3.27
CA THR A 143 -11.63 9.32 2.43
C THR A 143 -11.05 7.95 2.75
N LEU A 144 -11.00 7.59 4.04
CA LEU A 144 -10.50 6.30 4.48
C LEU A 144 -11.43 5.15 4.06
N LEU A 145 -12.75 5.31 4.23
CA LEU A 145 -13.74 4.34 3.74
C LEU A 145 -13.69 4.21 2.21
N GLY A 146 -13.62 5.33 1.48
CA GLY A 146 -13.47 5.29 0.03
C GLY A 146 -12.22 4.53 -0.44
N LEU A 147 -11.14 4.59 0.32
CA LEU A 147 -9.92 3.81 0.05
C LEU A 147 -10.16 2.31 0.29
N PHE A 148 -10.89 1.93 1.34
CA PHE A 148 -11.30 0.54 1.58
C PHE A 148 -12.25 0.02 0.48
N ASP A 149 -13.24 0.80 0.08
CA ASP A 149 -14.17 0.47 -0.99
C ASP A 149 -13.46 0.28 -2.33
N THR A 150 -12.53 1.17 -2.64
CA THR A 150 -11.86 1.19 -3.96
C THR A 150 -10.77 0.12 -4.06
N HIS A 151 -10.07 -0.20 -2.96
CA HIS A 151 -8.86 -1.02 -3.03
C HIS A 151 -8.92 -2.30 -2.22
N TYR A 152 -9.65 -2.36 -1.10
CA TYR A 152 -9.71 -3.52 -0.22
C TYR A 152 -10.86 -4.46 -0.58
N LEU A 153 -12.09 -3.94 -0.69
CA LEU A 153 -13.25 -4.76 -1.02
C LEU A 153 -13.10 -5.53 -2.35
N PRO A 154 -12.54 -4.94 -3.43
CA PRO A 154 -12.34 -5.66 -4.68
C PRO A 154 -11.34 -6.81 -4.60
N LEU A 155 -10.53 -6.91 -3.54
CA LEU A 155 -9.63 -8.06 -3.35
C LEU A 155 -10.40 -9.36 -3.07
N GLN A 156 -11.65 -9.27 -2.57
CA GLN A 156 -12.50 -10.42 -2.26
C GLN A 156 -11.75 -11.50 -1.44
N GLY A 157 -11.55 -12.69 -2.01
CA GLY A 157 -10.80 -13.78 -1.37
C GLY A 157 -9.36 -13.41 -1.01
N GLY A 158 -8.76 -12.44 -1.70
CA GLY A 158 -7.44 -11.89 -1.40
C GLY A 158 -7.36 -11.08 -0.11
N LEU A 159 -8.49 -10.59 0.42
CA LEU A 159 -8.56 -9.88 1.71
C LEU A 159 -8.49 -10.83 2.92
N ARG A 160 -8.73 -12.14 2.72
CA ARG A 160 -8.78 -13.15 3.79
C ARG A 160 -7.62 -13.08 4.81
N PRO A 161 -6.34 -12.86 4.41
CA PRO A 161 -5.24 -12.79 5.36
C PRO A 161 -5.36 -11.65 6.39
N ALA A 162 -6.05 -10.56 6.04
CA ALA A 162 -6.24 -9.40 6.89
C ALA A 162 -7.69 -9.21 7.37
N MET A 163 -8.61 -10.12 6.98
CA MET A 163 -10.06 -9.96 7.20
C MET A 163 -10.43 -9.70 8.65
N LYS A 164 -9.84 -10.43 9.61
CA LYS A 164 -10.10 -10.23 11.04
C LYS A 164 -9.73 -8.81 11.48
N ALA A 165 -8.55 -8.34 11.07
CA ALA A 165 -8.08 -7.00 11.41
C ALA A 165 -8.90 -5.92 10.70
N PHE A 166 -9.36 -6.19 9.47
CA PHE A 166 -10.22 -5.29 8.71
C PHE A 166 -11.59 -5.12 9.38
N ILE A 167 -12.24 -6.22 9.79
CA ILE A 167 -13.51 -6.16 10.53
C ILE A 167 -13.33 -5.39 11.84
N LEU A 168 -12.29 -5.72 12.62
CA LEU A 168 -12.00 -5.01 13.88
C LEU A 168 -11.80 -3.51 13.68
N ALA A 169 -11.16 -3.10 12.58
CA ALA A 169 -10.96 -1.70 12.26
C ALA A 169 -12.26 -0.94 11.98
N LEU A 170 -13.29 -1.63 11.46
CA LEU A 170 -14.58 -1.04 11.11
C LEU A 170 -15.59 -1.03 12.26
N LEU A 171 -15.40 -1.88 13.29
CA LEU A 171 -16.31 -1.97 14.43
C LEU A 171 -16.68 -0.61 15.06
N PRO A 172 -15.74 0.33 15.30
CA PRO A 172 -16.08 1.63 15.87
C PRO A 172 -17.09 2.42 15.03
N GLY A 173 -17.08 2.23 13.71
CA GLY A 173 -18.05 2.86 12.80
C GLY A 173 -19.45 2.24 12.88
N LEU A 174 -19.55 0.96 13.26
CA LEU A 174 -20.82 0.27 13.48
C LEU A 174 -21.43 0.57 14.85
N GLU A 175 -20.60 0.85 15.85
CA GLU A 175 -21.06 1.24 17.19
C GLU A 175 -21.69 2.65 17.20
N GLU A 176 -21.30 3.50 16.24
CA GLU A 176 -21.93 4.79 15.97
C GLU A 176 -23.23 4.60 15.14
N GLU A 177 -24.29 3.99 15.70
CA GLU A 177 -25.55 3.69 14.98
C GLU A 177 -26.23 4.94 14.37
N THR A 178 -25.99 6.14 14.93
CA THR A 178 -26.44 7.43 14.38
C THR A 178 -25.29 8.21 13.69
N GLY A 179 -24.18 7.54 13.43
CA GLY A 179 -23.00 8.10 12.80
C GLY A 179 -23.29 8.46 11.34
N GLU A 180 -22.77 9.61 10.90
CA GLU A 180 -22.97 10.15 9.55
C GLU A 180 -22.57 9.16 8.42
N PHE A 181 -21.72 8.19 8.74
CA PHE A 181 -21.18 7.23 7.77
C PHE A 181 -21.55 5.77 8.08
N PHE A 182 -22.51 5.51 8.96
CA PHE A 182 -22.92 4.15 9.35
C PHE A 182 -23.23 3.26 8.13
N ASP A 183 -23.98 3.77 7.15
CA ASP A 183 -24.35 3.00 5.94
C ASP A 183 -23.17 2.63 5.03
N LYS A 184 -21.98 3.21 5.24
CA LYS A 184 -20.76 2.97 4.46
C LYS A 184 -19.77 2.01 5.13
N VAL A 185 -20.04 1.64 6.39
CA VAL A 185 -19.18 0.75 7.20
C VAL A 185 -19.71 -0.67 7.11
#